data_AF-A0A942IYL8-F1
#
_entry.id   AF-A0A942IYL8-F1
#
_cell.length_a   1.000
_cell.length_b   1.000
_cell.length_c   1.000
_cell.angle_alpha   90.00
_cell.angle_beta   90.00
_cell.angle_gamma   90.00
#
_symmetry.space_group_name_H-M   'P 1'
#
loop_
_entity.id
_entity.type
_entity.pdbx_description
1 polymer ?
#
loop_
_entity_poly.entity_id
_entity_poly.type
_entity_poly.pdbx_seq_one_letter_code
_entity_poly.pdbx_strand_id
1 'polypeptide(L)'
;MESTVKKYAIRIEMNRVNPHIRYNGKRSGLILDPRKEEVPLQILGFGIYQLKSDFVTKNTKEKEMVLVPQEGRFEAEINGKIFSGERKGGPFSCGPGRSNASALYIPCDSRLKMRGKGEIAFFEAPALKEKPPFYLPAQEVKVVSRGNWIWRRDITPLISPKDASSNLVVGETYSPPGFWSGTPLHQHDKDQFQSGESDHEEVYYHRFNLKKNPRDQFGPYGVQILMDGKRMNKVYLIGEKSIFAIPGGCHPVVASPVSELLYLWGLAGKGEELAMRDIPEFVHLKSFEEIFKTLEEDRKKAIPKNDFDRMCEPYPFTGEQKNLLFAMLREKGYDID
;
A
#
# COMPACT_ATOMS: atom_id res chain seq x y z
N MET A 1 -17.67 -3.21 -2.19
CA MET A 1 -17.13 -2.30 -1.19
C MET A 1 -18.02 -1.08 -1.07
N GLU A 2 -18.78 -0.69 -2.09
CA GLU A 2 -19.83 0.31 -1.93
C GLU A 2 -20.75 0.00 -0.73
N SER A 3 -21.04 -1.28 -0.46
CA SER A 3 -21.73 -1.72 0.76
C SER A 3 -20.89 -1.52 2.04
N THR A 4 -19.59 -1.84 2.03
CA THR A 4 -18.65 -1.58 3.13
C THR A 4 -18.51 -0.08 3.41
N VAL A 5 -18.21 0.75 2.41
CA VAL A 5 -18.19 2.22 2.50
C VAL A 5 -19.54 2.74 3.00
N LYS A 6 -20.68 2.31 2.43
CA LYS A 6 -22.01 2.72 2.93
C LYS A 6 -22.21 2.39 4.41
N LYS A 7 -21.75 1.22 4.86
CA LYS A 7 -21.84 0.77 6.25
C LYS A 7 -20.97 1.62 7.19
N TYR A 8 -19.76 1.99 6.76
CA TYR A 8 -18.76 2.57 7.66
C TYR A 8 -18.51 4.07 7.49
N ALA A 9 -18.74 4.67 6.33
CA ALA A 9 -18.39 6.07 6.02
C ALA A 9 -18.88 7.07 7.07
N ILE A 10 -20.19 7.07 7.38
CA ILE A 10 -20.77 7.99 8.39
C ILE A 10 -20.22 7.69 9.79
N ARG A 11 -20.01 6.41 10.12
CA ARG A 11 -19.49 6.00 11.44
C ARG A 11 -18.04 6.45 11.60
N ILE A 12 -17.24 6.35 10.55
CA ILE A 12 -15.86 6.83 10.51
C ILE A 12 -15.82 8.35 10.62
N GLU A 13 -16.66 9.05 9.84
CA GLU A 13 -16.76 10.50 9.87
C GLU A 13 -17.06 11.01 11.29
N MET A 14 -18.04 10.39 11.94
CA MET A 14 -18.48 10.68 13.31
C MET A 14 -17.57 10.09 14.41
N ASN A 15 -16.40 9.54 14.09
CA ASN A 15 -15.47 8.89 15.03
C ASN A 15 -16.07 7.72 15.85
N ARG A 16 -17.16 7.11 15.39
CA ARG A 16 -17.77 5.92 16.00
C ARG A 16 -17.06 4.62 15.63
N VAL A 17 -16.32 4.63 14.52
CA VAL A 17 -15.41 3.58 14.09
C VAL A 17 -14.10 4.23 13.71
N ASN A 18 -12.98 3.74 14.23
CA ASN A 18 -11.66 4.26 13.91
C ASN A 18 -10.91 3.26 13.01
N PRO A 19 -10.63 3.59 11.74
CA PRO A 19 -9.86 2.72 10.85
C PRO A 19 -8.38 2.65 11.22
N HIS A 20 -7.88 3.56 12.07
CA HIS A 20 -6.47 3.67 12.44
C HIS A 20 -6.17 3.02 13.80
N ILE A 21 -5.25 2.07 13.81
CA ILE A 21 -4.70 1.46 15.03
C ILE A 21 -3.22 1.84 15.16
N ARG A 22 -2.84 2.41 16.31
CA ARG A 22 -1.44 2.60 16.71
C ARG A 22 -0.93 1.34 17.40
N TYR A 23 -0.31 0.44 16.64
CA TYR A 23 0.17 -0.83 17.18
C TYR A 23 1.46 -0.65 17.98
N ASN A 24 1.49 -1.20 19.19
CA ASN A 24 2.59 -1.02 20.14
C ASN A 24 3.73 -2.05 20.00
N GLY A 25 3.69 -2.94 19.00
CA GLY A 25 4.72 -3.97 18.81
C GLY A 25 4.61 -5.19 19.73
N LYS A 26 3.57 -5.29 20.59
CA LYS A 26 3.48 -6.38 21.59
C LYS A 26 2.45 -7.45 21.25
N ARG A 27 1.28 -7.07 20.74
CA ARG A 27 0.19 -8.03 20.47
C ARG A 27 0.55 -8.95 19.31
N SER A 28 0.41 -10.26 19.49
CA SER A 28 0.65 -11.27 18.46
C SER A 28 -0.68 -11.92 18.04
N GLY A 29 -0.83 -12.25 16.76
CA GLY A 29 -2.05 -12.79 16.15
C GLY A 29 -2.84 -11.79 15.30
N LEU A 30 -4.11 -12.09 15.06
CA LEU A 30 -5.01 -11.27 14.25
C LEU A 30 -5.32 -9.95 14.97
N ILE A 31 -5.12 -8.82 14.28
CA ILE A 31 -5.32 -7.46 14.81
C ILE A 31 -6.61 -6.85 14.25
N LEU A 32 -6.71 -6.77 12.92
CA LEU A 32 -7.93 -6.42 12.21
C LEU A 32 -8.66 -7.73 11.87
N ASP A 33 -9.72 -7.99 12.63
CA ASP A 33 -10.59 -9.15 12.43
C ASP A 33 -11.91 -8.69 11.79
N PRO A 34 -12.18 -9.01 10.51
CA PRO A 34 -13.36 -8.52 9.79
C PRO A 34 -14.69 -9.03 10.38
N ARG A 35 -14.66 -9.99 11.32
CA ARG A 35 -15.85 -10.45 12.04
C ARG A 35 -16.29 -9.48 13.15
N LYS A 36 -15.43 -8.53 13.52
CA LYS A 36 -15.68 -7.56 14.59
C LYS A 36 -16.33 -6.32 14.02
N GLU A 37 -17.36 -5.82 14.68
CA GLU A 37 -18.15 -4.69 14.17
C GLU A 37 -17.34 -3.39 14.09
N GLU A 38 -16.38 -3.21 15.00
CA GLU A 38 -15.50 -2.05 15.05
C GLU A 38 -14.41 -2.04 13.98
N VAL A 39 -14.22 -3.16 13.27
CA VAL A 39 -13.27 -3.25 12.15
C VAL A 39 -14.03 -2.88 10.87
N PRO A 40 -13.61 -1.83 10.13
CA PRO A 40 -14.30 -1.39 8.93
C PRO A 40 -13.92 -2.24 7.71
N LEU A 41 -13.97 -3.57 7.85
CA LEU A 41 -13.67 -4.57 6.81
C LEU A 41 -14.66 -5.73 6.95
N GLN A 42 -14.90 -6.46 5.88
CA GLN A 42 -15.83 -7.60 5.81
C GLN A 42 -15.12 -8.91 5.45
N ILE A 43 -14.02 -8.85 4.70
CA ILE A 43 -13.31 -10.04 4.20
C ILE A 43 -11.84 -10.05 4.56
N LEU A 44 -11.17 -8.88 4.52
CA LEU A 44 -9.74 -8.80 4.72
C LEU A 44 -9.40 -8.75 6.21
N GLY A 45 -8.56 -9.69 6.65
CA GLY A 45 -7.94 -9.70 7.97
C GLY A 45 -6.47 -9.31 7.90
N PHE A 46 -5.98 -8.65 8.94
CA PHE A 46 -4.56 -8.34 9.11
C PHE A 46 -4.10 -8.66 10.52
N GLY A 47 -2.92 -9.24 10.65
CA GLY A 47 -2.31 -9.55 11.92
C GLY A 47 -0.80 -9.54 11.87
N ILE A 48 -0.20 -9.75 13.04
CA ILE A 48 1.24 -9.77 13.21
C ILE A 48 1.59 -10.93 14.13
N TYR A 49 2.50 -11.80 13.70
CA TYR A 49 3.16 -12.74 14.61
C TYR A 49 4.43 -12.11 15.16
N GLN A 50 4.47 -11.94 16.48
CA GLN A 50 5.71 -11.65 17.21
C GLN A 50 6.38 -12.97 17.55
N LEU A 51 7.25 -13.45 16.65
CA LEU A 51 7.93 -14.72 16.78
C LEU A 51 9.00 -14.68 17.86
N LYS A 52 8.97 -15.72 18.68
CA LYS A 52 9.97 -16.07 19.68
C LYS A 52 10.42 -17.51 19.41
N SER A 53 11.24 -18.06 20.30
CA SER A 53 11.77 -19.43 20.20
C SER A 53 10.68 -20.51 20.10
N ASP A 54 9.47 -20.23 20.60
CA ASP A 54 8.34 -21.17 20.60
C ASP A 54 7.65 -21.27 19.24
N PHE A 55 6.99 -22.41 19.00
CA PHE A 55 6.19 -22.62 17.81
C PHE A 55 4.82 -21.91 17.90
N VAL A 56 4.42 -21.30 16.79
CA VAL A 56 3.06 -20.86 16.51
C VAL A 56 2.41 -21.88 15.58
N THR A 57 1.18 -22.30 15.88
CA THR A 57 0.40 -23.18 15.00
C THR A 57 -0.91 -22.49 14.59
N LYS A 58 -1.31 -22.65 13.34
CA LYS A 58 -2.55 -22.09 12.78
C LYS A 58 -3.11 -23.03 11.73
N ASN A 59 -4.42 -23.27 11.79
CA ASN A 59 -5.16 -23.88 10.69
C ASN A 59 -5.82 -22.76 9.88
N THR A 60 -5.60 -22.78 8.57
CA THR A 60 -6.13 -21.74 7.68
C THR A 60 -7.62 -21.94 7.37
N LYS A 61 -8.10 -23.20 7.42
CA LYS A 61 -9.50 -23.57 7.12
C LYS A 61 -9.91 -22.99 5.76
N GLU A 62 -11.07 -22.34 5.66
CA GLU A 62 -11.56 -21.69 4.45
C GLU A 62 -10.76 -20.46 3.99
N LYS A 63 -9.78 -20.01 4.77
CA LYS A 63 -8.98 -18.81 4.45
C LYS A 63 -7.65 -19.17 3.81
N GLU A 64 -7.13 -18.27 3.00
CA GLU A 64 -5.71 -18.24 2.65
C GLU A 64 -4.97 -17.18 3.46
N MET A 65 -3.64 -17.26 3.48
CA MET A 65 -2.78 -16.28 4.15
C MET A 65 -1.56 -15.93 3.31
N VAL A 66 -1.08 -14.69 3.47
CA VAL A 66 0.25 -14.28 3.00
C VAL A 66 1.03 -13.73 4.18
N LEU A 67 2.19 -14.32 4.46
CA LEU A 67 3.12 -13.86 5.49
C LEU A 67 4.22 -13.00 4.85
N VAL A 68 4.53 -11.85 5.44
CA VAL A 68 5.61 -10.95 5.02
C VAL A 68 6.48 -10.59 6.23
N PRO A 69 7.74 -11.05 6.29
CA PRO A 69 8.66 -10.64 7.35
C PRO A 69 8.86 -9.13 7.35
N GLN A 70 8.77 -8.53 8.52
CA GLN A 70 9.00 -7.10 8.75
C GLN A 70 10.36 -6.85 9.37
N GLU A 71 10.83 -7.79 10.19
CA GLU A 71 12.21 -7.88 10.66
C GLU A 71 12.42 -9.27 11.27
N GLY A 72 13.59 -9.87 11.03
CA GLY A 72 13.98 -11.16 11.61
C GLY A 72 13.73 -12.34 10.67
N ARG A 73 13.63 -13.55 11.23
CA ARG A 73 13.61 -14.81 10.47
C ARG A 73 12.48 -15.72 10.87
N PHE A 74 12.05 -16.57 9.94
CA PHE A 74 11.06 -17.61 10.19
C PHE A 74 11.45 -18.93 9.50
N GLU A 75 10.95 -20.02 10.07
CA GLU A 75 10.83 -21.32 9.43
C GLU A 75 9.37 -21.75 9.58
N ALA A 76 8.73 -22.10 8.48
CA ALA A 76 7.33 -22.47 8.40
C ALA A 76 7.16 -23.83 7.73
N GLU A 77 6.52 -24.75 8.43
CA GLU A 77 6.08 -26.03 7.89
C GLU A 77 4.60 -25.90 7.49
N ILE A 78 4.30 -26.17 6.21
CA ILE A 78 2.96 -26.15 5.63
C ILE A 78 2.71 -27.52 5.01
N ASN A 79 1.79 -28.29 5.59
CA ASN A 79 1.42 -29.63 5.12
C ASN A 79 2.66 -30.52 4.85
N GLY A 80 3.67 -30.45 5.73
CA GLY A 80 4.92 -31.22 5.65
C GLY A 80 6.02 -30.61 4.78
N LYS A 81 5.78 -29.51 4.05
CA LYS A 81 6.80 -28.76 3.30
C LYS A 81 7.37 -27.63 4.15
N ILE A 82 8.70 -27.50 4.15
CA ILE A 82 9.40 -26.49 4.95
C ILE A 82 9.83 -25.33 4.05
N PHE A 83 9.52 -24.12 4.51
CA PHE A 83 9.95 -22.85 3.93
C PHE A 83 10.68 -22.04 5.00
N SER A 84 11.69 -21.28 4.60
CA SER A 84 12.39 -20.37 5.51
C SER A 84 12.71 -19.07 4.82
N GLY A 85 12.79 -18.00 5.61
CA GLY A 85 13.08 -16.67 5.11
C GLY A 85 13.56 -15.75 6.22
N GLU A 86 14.22 -14.66 5.82
CA GLU A 86 14.75 -13.65 6.72
C GLU A 86 14.64 -12.25 6.09
N ARG A 87 14.38 -11.25 6.92
CA ARG A 87 14.49 -9.82 6.59
C ARG A 87 15.39 -9.14 7.60
N LYS A 88 16.70 -9.10 7.31
CA LYS A 88 17.73 -8.53 8.18
C LYS A 88 17.71 -7.00 8.10
N GLY A 89 17.75 -6.34 9.25
CA GLY A 89 17.79 -4.86 9.33
C GLY A 89 16.47 -4.15 9.00
N GLY A 90 15.38 -4.91 8.82
CA GLY A 90 14.06 -4.37 8.53
C GLY A 90 13.89 -3.83 7.10
N PRO A 91 12.78 -3.11 6.85
CA PRO A 91 12.34 -2.78 5.50
C PRO A 91 13.18 -1.73 4.78
N PHE A 92 13.92 -0.89 5.52
CA PHE A 92 14.72 0.20 4.96
C PHE A 92 16.20 -0.17 4.74
N SER A 93 16.61 -1.39 5.06
CA SER A 93 18.04 -1.78 5.07
C SER A 93 18.73 -1.76 3.70
N CYS A 94 17.99 -1.86 2.60
CA CYS A 94 18.56 -1.80 1.25
C CYS A 94 18.53 -0.40 0.61
N GLY A 95 17.90 0.58 1.27
CA GLY A 95 17.71 1.93 0.75
C GLY A 95 16.70 2.03 -0.42
N PRO A 96 16.52 3.24 -0.96
CA PRO A 96 15.55 3.52 -2.03
C PRO A 96 15.81 2.72 -3.32
N GLY A 97 14.76 2.45 -4.11
CA GLY A 97 14.85 1.72 -5.37
C GLY A 97 15.19 0.22 -5.26
N ARG A 98 15.27 -0.33 -4.04
CA ARG A 98 15.55 -1.74 -3.75
C ARG A 98 14.59 -2.25 -2.67
N SER A 99 14.37 -3.56 -2.62
CA SER A 99 13.63 -4.20 -1.54
C SER A 99 14.31 -5.51 -1.12
N ASN A 100 14.20 -5.82 0.16
CA ASN A 100 14.56 -7.11 0.77
C ASN A 100 13.32 -7.87 1.27
N ALA A 101 12.13 -7.49 0.83
CA ALA A 101 10.90 -8.18 1.19
C ALA A 101 10.89 -9.59 0.60
N SER A 102 10.23 -10.51 1.31
CA SER A 102 9.86 -11.82 0.81
C SER A 102 8.44 -12.13 1.28
N ALA A 103 7.78 -13.06 0.63
CA ALA A 103 6.40 -13.41 0.97
C ALA A 103 6.16 -14.92 0.89
N LEU A 104 5.47 -15.46 1.89
CA LEU A 104 5.03 -16.85 1.91
C LEU A 104 3.51 -16.91 1.81
N TYR A 105 3.02 -17.47 0.71
CA TYR A 105 1.62 -17.81 0.53
C TYR A 105 1.29 -19.17 1.19
N ILE A 106 0.19 -19.19 1.93
CA ILE A 106 -0.33 -20.36 2.63
C ILE A 106 -1.78 -20.57 2.17
N PRO A 107 -2.10 -21.72 1.57
CA PRO A 107 -3.44 -21.94 1.04
C PRO A 107 -4.47 -22.24 2.14
N CYS A 108 -5.74 -22.34 1.72
CA CYS A 108 -6.79 -22.92 2.53
C CYS A 108 -6.48 -24.37 2.94
N ASP A 109 -7.21 -24.85 3.94
CA ASP A 109 -7.13 -26.20 4.50
C ASP A 109 -5.72 -26.68 4.83
N SER A 110 -4.89 -25.73 5.29
CA SER A 110 -3.50 -25.95 5.60
C SER A 110 -3.24 -25.84 7.09
N ARG A 111 -2.36 -26.72 7.58
CA ARG A 111 -1.78 -26.62 8.91
C ARG A 111 -0.42 -25.93 8.81
N LEU A 112 -0.34 -24.71 9.32
CA LEU A 112 0.90 -23.96 9.49
C LEU A 112 1.49 -24.25 10.87
N LYS A 113 2.77 -24.62 10.90
CA LYS A 113 3.60 -24.60 12.11
C LYS A 113 4.82 -23.73 11.84
N MET A 114 4.96 -22.63 12.56
CA MET A 114 5.99 -21.62 12.33
C MET A 114 6.79 -21.33 13.60
N ARG A 115 8.11 -21.17 13.47
CA ARG A 115 9.00 -20.69 14.54
C ARG A 115 9.95 -19.64 13.98
N GLY A 116 10.62 -18.90 14.86
CA GLY A 116 11.61 -17.93 14.41
C GLY A 116 11.94 -16.88 15.45
N LYS A 117 12.32 -15.70 14.97
CA LYS A 117 12.53 -14.53 15.83
C LYS A 117 12.25 -13.28 15.02
N GLY A 118 11.38 -12.41 15.54
CA GLY A 118 11.08 -11.12 14.92
C GLY A 118 9.59 -10.93 14.63
N GLU A 119 9.31 -9.99 13.74
CA GLU A 119 7.95 -9.56 13.42
C GLU A 119 7.58 -10.04 12.02
N ILE A 120 6.51 -10.85 11.91
CA ILE A 120 5.96 -11.32 10.64
C ILE A 120 4.54 -10.76 10.51
N ALA A 121 4.33 -9.83 9.58
CA ALA A 121 2.99 -9.36 9.26
C ALA A 121 2.27 -10.39 8.39
N PHE A 122 0.95 -10.47 8.49
CA PHE A 122 0.17 -11.33 7.63
C PHE A 122 -1.19 -10.73 7.26
N PHE A 123 -1.63 -11.10 6.07
CA PHE A 123 -3.00 -10.89 5.60
C PHE A 123 -3.70 -12.25 5.54
N GLU A 124 -4.99 -12.29 5.88
CA GLU A 124 -5.84 -13.46 5.67
C GLU A 124 -7.17 -13.05 5.04
N ALA A 125 -7.67 -13.86 4.09
CA ALA A 125 -8.96 -13.64 3.43
C ALA A 125 -9.55 -15.01 3.04
N PRO A 126 -10.87 -15.11 2.78
CA PRO A 126 -11.44 -16.33 2.22
C PRO A 126 -10.72 -16.73 0.92
N ALA A 127 -10.35 -18.01 0.82
CA ALA A 127 -9.80 -18.54 -0.42
C ALA A 127 -10.93 -18.69 -1.45
N LEU A 128 -10.67 -18.25 -2.68
CA LEU A 128 -11.65 -18.38 -3.77
C LEU A 128 -11.44 -19.66 -4.57
N LYS A 129 -10.23 -20.22 -4.51
CA LYS A 129 -9.78 -21.42 -5.25
C LYS A 129 -8.67 -22.09 -4.45
N GLU A 130 -8.52 -23.40 -4.60
CA GLU A 130 -7.35 -24.10 -4.08
C GLU A 130 -6.08 -23.73 -4.88
N LYS A 131 -4.97 -23.54 -4.16
CA LYS A 131 -3.66 -23.20 -4.71
C LYS A 131 -2.57 -23.92 -3.90
N PRO A 132 -1.39 -24.23 -4.47
CA PRO A 132 -0.29 -24.79 -3.70
C PRO A 132 0.39 -23.71 -2.83
N PRO A 133 1.08 -24.08 -1.74
CA PRO A 133 1.94 -23.14 -1.02
C PRO A 133 3.04 -22.61 -1.95
N PHE A 134 3.38 -21.34 -1.80
CA PHE A 134 4.34 -20.64 -2.67
C PHE A 134 5.18 -19.65 -1.85
N TYR A 135 6.48 -19.58 -2.13
CA TYR A 135 7.39 -18.65 -1.48
C TYR A 135 8.07 -17.77 -2.53
N LEU A 136 7.92 -16.45 -2.40
CA LEU A 136 8.68 -15.47 -3.15
C LEU A 136 9.92 -15.06 -2.33
N PRO A 137 11.13 -15.50 -2.69
CA PRO A 137 12.35 -15.09 -2.02
C PRO A 137 12.72 -13.65 -2.36
N ALA A 138 13.47 -13.00 -1.46
CA ALA A 138 13.85 -11.59 -1.60
C ALA A 138 14.72 -11.30 -2.84
N GLN A 139 15.41 -12.30 -3.38
CA GLN A 139 16.25 -12.16 -4.57
C GLN A 139 15.44 -12.07 -5.87
N GLU A 140 14.17 -12.48 -5.85
CA GLU A 140 13.30 -12.52 -7.03
C GLU A 140 12.33 -11.33 -7.10
N VAL A 141 12.23 -10.53 -6.03
CA VAL A 141 11.35 -9.36 -6.01
C VAL A 141 11.80 -8.30 -7.01
N LYS A 142 10.83 -7.63 -7.64
CA LYS A 142 11.08 -6.55 -8.59
C LYS A 142 10.48 -5.26 -8.06
N VAL A 143 11.30 -4.22 -8.01
CA VAL A 143 10.86 -2.86 -7.67
C VAL A 143 10.43 -2.16 -8.94
N VAL A 144 9.27 -1.51 -8.91
CA VAL A 144 8.71 -0.71 -10.00
C VAL A 144 8.48 0.71 -9.50
N SER A 145 9.22 1.66 -10.04
CA SER A 145 8.96 3.08 -9.77
C SER A 145 7.71 3.55 -10.52
N ARG A 146 6.84 4.27 -9.82
CA ARG A 146 5.59 4.86 -10.35
C ARG A 146 5.47 6.33 -9.95
N GLY A 147 4.77 7.12 -10.77
CA GLY A 147 4.63 8.55 -10.56
C GLY A 147 5.89 9.34 -10.93
N ASN A 148 5.80 10.66 -10.89
CA ASN A 148 6.91 11.59 -11.05
C ASN A 148 6.81 12.69 -9.97
N TRP A 149 7.86 13.48 -9.82
CA TRP A 149 7.93 14.60 -8.89
C TRP A 149 7.50 14.20 -7.48
N ILE A 150 6.66 14.99 -6.80
CA ILE A 150 6.28 14.76 -5.40
C ILE A 150 5.34 13.55 -5.20
N TRP A 151 4.89 12.87 -6.24
CA TRP A 151 4.11 11.62 -6.11
C TRP A 151 4.84 10.38 -6.65
N ARG A 152 6.17 10.47 -6.84
CA ARG A 152 6.98 9.31 -7.19
C ARG A 152 7.13 8.34 -6.01
N ARG A 153 6.96 7.06 -6.25
CA ARG A 153 7.14 6.00 -5.24
C ARG A 153 7.69 4.72 -5.87
N ASP A 154 8.26 3.88 -5.03
CA ASP A 154 8.80 2.57 -5.44
C ASP A 154 7.87 1.47 -4.91
N ILE A 155 7.27 0.71 -5.81
CA ILE A 155 6.33 -0.36 -5.48
C ILE A 155 7.05 -1.70 -5.62
N THR A 156 6.92 -2.56 -4.62
CA THR A 156 7.39 -3.95 -4.65
C THR A 156 6.17 -4.87 -4.56
N PRO A 157 5.59 -5.31 -5.69
CA PRO A 157 4.58 -6.36 -5.69
C PRO A 157 5.17 -7.66 -5.15
N LEU A 158 4.42 -8.39 -4.32
CA LEU A 158 4.89 -9.64 -3.72
C LEU A 158 4.04 -10.83 -4.17
N ILE A 159 2.76 -10.85 -3.84
CA ILE A 159 1.88 -11.98 -4.16
C ILE A 159 0.61 -11.43 -4.79
N SER A 160 0.16 -12.03 -5.89
CA SER A 160 -1.14 -11.74 -6.49
C SER A 160 -1.80 -13.03 -6.99
N PRO A 161 -3.11 -12.99 -7.32
CA PRO A 161 -3.80 -14.12 -7.91
C PRO A 161 -3.23 -14.58 -9.26
N LYS A 162 -2.53 -13.69 -9.98
CA LYS A 162 -1.82 -14.00 -11.23
C LYS A 162 -0.62 -14.92 -10.99
N ASP A 163 0.00 -14.79 -9.82
CA ASP A 163 1.26 -15.47 -9.52
C ASP A 163 1.02 -16.71 -8.64
N ALA A 164 0.30 -16.58 -7.53
CA ALA A 164 0.26 -17.62 -6.50
C ALA A 164 -1.04 -17.71 -5.69
N SER A 165 -1.58 -16.59 -5.21
CA SER A 165 -2.74 -16.59 -4.30
C SER A 165 -4.05 -16.93 -5.03
N SER A 166 -5.13 -17.11 -4.27
CA SER A 166 -6.48 -17.24 -4.83
C SER A 166 -7.27 -15.93 -4.78
N ASN A 167 -6.95 -15.03 -3.85
CA ASN A 167 -7.67 -13.77 -3.63
C ASN A 167 -6.72 -12.60 -3.29
N LEU A 168 -5.80 -12.82 -2.34
CA LEU A 168 -4.95 -11.80 -1.76
C LEU A 168 -4.00 -11.17 -2.79
N VAL A 169 -3.98 -9.83 -2.85
CA VAL A 169 -2.95 -9.05 -3.55
C VAL A 169 -2.11 -8.34 -2.49
N VAL A 170 -0.81 -8.61 -2.42
CA VAL A 170 0.08 -8.14 -1.36
C VAL A 170 1.34 -7.54 -1.96
N GLY A 171 1.77 -6.42 -1.39
CA GLY A 171 3.01 -5.77 -1.75
C GLY A 171 3.42 -4.72 -0.72
N GLU A 172 4.51 -4.03 -0.98
CA GLU A 172 4.90 -2.87 -0.18
C GLU A 172 5.26 -1.69 -1.07
N THR A 173 5.12 -0.48 -0.53
CA THR A 173 5.46 0.75 -1.25
C THR A 173 6.34 1.63 -0.38
N TYR A 174 7.46 2.04 -0.95
CA TYR A 174 8.36 3.05 -0.39
C TYR A 174 8.02 4.43 -0.97
N SER A 175 7.81 5.39 -0.08
CA SER A 175 7.56 6.79 -0.37
C SER A 175 8.68 7.65 0.23
N PRO A 176 9.38 8.45 -0.59
CA PRO A 176 10.39 9.39 -0.11
C PRO A 176 9.83 10.44 0.87
N PRO A 177 10.69 11.14 1.61
CA PRO A 177 10.27 12.23 2.49
C PRO A 177 9.49 13.32 1.75
N GLY A 178 8.33 13.70 2.29
CA GLY A 178 7.44 14.70 1.70
C GLY A 178 6.58 14.21 0.53
N PHE A 179 6.78 12.97 0.06
CA PHE A 179 6.13 12.50 -1.17
C PHE A 179 4.79 11.83 -0.89
N TRP A 180 3.91 11.94 -1.88
CA TRP A 180 2.58 11.38 -1.93
C TRP A 180 2.59 9.99 -2.58
N SER A 181 1.79 9.09 -2.04
CA SER A 181 1.39 7.84 -2.67
C SER A 181 -0.13 7.72 -2.69
N GLY A 182 -0.64 6.85 -3.55
CA GLY A 182 -2.06 6.83 -3.90
C GLY A 182 -2.48 8.02 -4.77
N THR A 183 -1.51 8.68 -5.43
CA THR A 183 -1.71 9.81 -6.36
C THR A 183 -1.17 9.46 -7.75
N PRO A 184 -1.88 9.72 -8.87
CA PRO A 184 -3.24 10.28 -8.96
C PRO A 184 -4.27 9.45 -8.19
N LEU A 185 -5.34 10.11 -7.74
CA LEU A 185 -6.33 9.46 -6.91
C LEU A 185 -7.03 8.35 -7.69
N HIS A 186 -7.31 7.25 -7.01
CA HIS A 186 -8.03 6.11 -7.56
C HIS A 186 -8.88 5.45 -6.45
N GLN A 187 -9.77 4.56 -6.89
CA GLN A 187 -10.61 3.76 -6.01
C GLN A 187 -10.87 2.37 -6.61
N HIS A 188 -11.35 1.46 -5.76
CA HIS A 188 -11.66 0.07 -6.08
C HIS A 188 -12.89 -0.37 -5.26
N ASP A 189 -13.98 0.40 -5.37
CA ASP A 189 -15.15 0.25 -4.50
C ASP A 189 -16.25 -0.65 -5.08
N LYS A 190 -16.22 -0.87 -6.39
CA LYS A 190 -17.34 -1.42 -7.15
C LYS A 190 -16.90 -2.58 -8.03
N ASP A 191 -17.73 -3.61 -8.08
CA ASP A 191 -17.58 -4.72 -9.01
C ASP A 191 -18.04 -4.30 -10.41
N GLN A 192 -17.21 -3.53 -11.11
CA GLN A 192 -17.44 -3.02 -12.45
C GLN A 192 -16.20 -3.24 -13.30
N PHE A 193 -15.73 -4.49 -13.32
CA PHE A 193 -14.44 -4.85 -13.92
C PHE A 193 -14.33 -4.42 -15.39
N GLN A 194 -15.44 -4.52 -16.13
CA GLN A 194 -15.54 -4.08 -17.53
C GLN A 194 -15.26 -2.57 -17.72
N SER A 195 -15.51 -1.74 -16.72
CA SER A 195 -15.16 -0.31 -16.72
C SER A 195 -13.92 0.02 -15.88
N GLY A 196 -13.11 -0.99 -15.54
CA GLY A 196 -11.82 -0.83 -14.89
C GLY A 196 -11.85 -0.63 -13.37
N GLU A 197 -12.96 -0.97 -12.70
CA GLU A 197 -13.07 -0.92 -11.23
C GLU A 197 -13.36 -2.32 -10.68
N SER A 198 -12.64 -2.72 -9.64
CA SER A 198 -12.89 -3.95 -8.90
C SER A 198 -13.40 -3.63 -7.49
N ASP A 199 -13.86 -4.63 -6.76
CA ASP A 199 -14.33 -4.51 -5.37
C ASP A 199 -13.30 -5.15 -4.41
N HIS A 200 -12.41 -4.33 -3.82
CA HIS A 200 -11.32 -4.81 -2.98
C HIS A 200 -11.10 -4.01 -1.69
N GLU A 201 -11.25 -4.66 -0.54
CA GLU A 201 -10.81 -4.10 0.75
C GLU A 201 -9.30 -4.02 0.82
N GLU A 202 -8.77 -3.01 1.51
CA GLU A 202 -7.33 -2.79 1.62
C GLU A 202 -6.90 -2.49 3.05
N VAL A 203 -5.69 -2.92 3.41
CA VAL A 203 -5.07 -2.62 4.70
C VAL A 203 -3.65 -2.14 4.50
N TYR A 204 -3.28 -1.05 5.17
CA TYR A 204 -1.90 -0.55 5.24
C TYR A 204 -1.27 -0.77 6.61
N TYR A 205 -0.03 -1.26 6.61
CA TYR A 205 0.85 -1.32 7.78
C TYR A 205 2.09 -0.46 7.56
N HIS A 206 2.14 0.68 8.24
CA HIS A 206 3.12 1.74 8.03
C HIS A 206 4.37 1.54 8.87
N ARG A 207 5.52 1.74 8.25
CA ARG A 207 6.85 1.70 8.82
C ARG A 207 7.59 2.98 8.47
N PHE A 208 8.44 3.42 9.39
CA PHE A 208 9.28 4.61 9.24
C PHE A 208 10.73 4.24 9.54
N ASN A 209 11.65 4.79 8.74
CA ASN A 209 13.08 4.51 8.86
C ASN A 209 13.64 5.05 10.18
N LEU A 210 13.41 6.35 10.41
CA LEU A 210 13.84 7.03 11.62
C LEU A 210 13.16 6.42 12.86
N LYS A 211 13.91 6.23 13.94
CA LYS A 211 13.34 5.82 15.23
C LYS A 211 13.24 7.02 16.14
N LYS A 212 12.06 7.16 16.77
CA LYS A 212 11.83 8.20 17.77
C LYS A 212 12.72 7.92 18.99
N ASN A 213 13.59 8.86 19.34
CA ASN A 213 14.35 8.77 20.58
C ASN A 213 13.43 9.01 21.78
N PRO A 214 13.75 8.46 22.97
CA PRO A 214 12.94 8.69 24.17
C PRO A 214 12.76 10.17 24.55
N ARG A 215 13.71 11.04 24.15
CA ARG A 215 13.65 12.49 24.40
C ARG A 215 12.89 13.27 23.32
N ASP A 216 12.57 12.65 22.18
CA ASP A 216 11.87 13.33 21.09
C ASP A 216 10.38 13.47 21.43
N GLN A 217 9.79 14.62 21.13
CA GLN A 217 8.37 14.83 21.38
C GLN A 217 7.48 14.09 20.36
N PHE A 218 7.82 14.15 19.06
CA PHE A 218 6.94 13.71 17.97
C PHE A 218 7.43 12.44 17.26
N GLY A 219 8.71 12.37 16.87
CA GLY A 219 9.23 11.28 16.03
C GLY A 219 8.78 11.39 14.56
N PRO A 220 9.05 10.38 13.72
CA PRO A 220 8.63 10.41 12.33
C PRO A 220 7.12 10.22 12.21
N TYR A 221 6.53 10.91 11.25
CA TYR A 221 5.10 10.84 10.99
C TYR A 221 4.78 10.95 9.48
N GLY A 222 3.53 10.69 9.16
CA GLY A 222 2.92 10.96 7.87
C GLY A 222 1.42 11.24 8.06
N VAL A 223 0.71 11.44 6.97
CA VAL A 223 -0.74 11.65 6.98
C VAL A 223 -1.39 10.65 6.05
N GLN A 224 -2.30 9.85 6.60
CA GLN A 224 -3.22 9.03 5.81
C GLN A 224 -4.52 9.82 5.62
N ILE A 225 -4.98 9.94 4.39
CA ILE A 225 -6.26 10.56 4.06
C ILE A 225 -7.23 9.44 3.66
N LEU A 226 -8.51 9.59 4.00
CA LEU A 226 -9.56 8.68 3.62
C LEU A 226 -10.81 9.47 3.24
N MET A 227 -11.22 9.39 1.98
CA MET A 227 -12.28 10.23 1.42
C MET A 227 -13.11 9.49 0.37
N ASP A 228 -14.44 9.64 0.43
CA ASP A 228 -15.38 8.99 -0.52
C ASP A 228 -16.09 10.01 -1.46
N GLY A 229 -15.73 11.29 -1.34
CA GLY A 229 -16.34 12.40 -2.09
C GLY A 229 -17.79 12.71 -1.70
N LYS A 230 -18.31 12.13 -0.60
CA LYS A 230 -19.72 12.26 -0.22
C LYS A 230 -19.93 12.42 1.29
N ARG A 231 -19.53 11.42 2.08
CA ARG A 231 -19.89 11.25 3.50
C ARG A 231 -18.70 11.11 4.43
N MET A 232 -17.54 10.79 3.88
CA MET A 232 -16.31 10.55 4.62
C MET A 232 -15.22 11.44 4.04
N ASN A 233 -14.60 12.26 4.88
CA ASN A 233 -13.45 13.08 4.53
C ASN A 233 -12.56 13.27 5.76
N LYS A 234 -11.66 12.30 6.00
CA LYS A 234 -10.88 12.22 7.24
C LYS A 234 -9.40 12.19 6.96
N VAL A 235 -8.65 12.78 7.89
CA VAL A 235 -7.19 12.78 7.92
C VAL A 235 -6.71 12.18 9.22
N TYR A 236 -5.66 11.36 9.13
CA TYR A 236 -5.10 10.62 10.27
C TYR A 236 -3.59 10.83 10.32
N LEU A 237 -3.11 11.28 11.49
CA LEU A 237 -1.68 11.31 11.77
C LEU A 237 -1.19 9.88 12.02
N ILE A 238 -0.38 9.36 11.10
CA ILE A 238 0.23 8.03 11.18
C ILE A 238 1.70 8.14 11.61
N GLY A 239 2.18 7.09 12.26
CA GLY A 239 3.58 6.92 12.68
C GLY A 239 4.00 5.46 12.65
N GLU A 240 5.19 5.15 13.18
CA GLU A 240 5.76 3.80 13.21
C GLU A 240 4.74 2.76 13.70
N LYS A 241 4.56 1.71 12.90
CA LYS A 241 3.61 0.60 13.11
C LYS A 241 2.13 1.00 13.14
N SER A 242 1.74 2.07 12.43
CA SER A 242 0.32 2.37 12.23
C SER A 242 -0.33 1.35 11.30
N ILE A 243 -1.42 0.73 11.73
CA ILE A 243 -2.25 -0.15 10.91
C ILE A 243 -3.50 0.64 10.51
N PHE A 244 -3.88 0.59 9.23
CA PHE A 244 -5.00 1.36 8.70
C PHE A 244 -5.89 0.47 7.84
N ALA A 245 -7.18 0.40 8.19
CA ALA A 245 -8.19 -0.34 7.45
C ALA A 245 -8.92 0.58 6.45
N ILE A 246 -8.96 0.19 5.18
CA ILE A 246 -9.54 0.97 4.10
C ILE A 246 -10.80 0.25 3.61
N PRO A 247 -12.00 0.69 4.05
CA PRO A 247 -13.28 0.12 3.59
C PRO A 247 -13.66 0.49 2.15
N GLY A 248 -12.86 1.35 1.51
CA GLY A 248 -13.09 1.96 0.20
C GLY A 248 -12.98 3.49 0.21
N GLY A 249 -13.26 4.09 -0.94
CA GLY A 249 -12.97 5.49 -1.24
C GLY A 249 -11.51 5.71 -1.67
N CYS A 250 -11.14 6.96 -1.92
CA CYS A 250 -9.76 7.37 -2.18
C CYS A 250 -8.97 7.45 -0.88
N HIS A 251 -7.72 6.99 -0.90
CA HIS A 251 -6.92 6.80 0.29
C HIS A 251 -5.43 7.17 0.11
N PRO A 252 -5.12 8.40 -0.36
CA PRO A 252 -3.73 8.80 -0.54
C PRO A 252 -3.02 8.93 0.83
N VAL A 253 -1.71 8.74 0.80
CA VAL A 253 -0.84 8.87 1.97
C VAL A 253 0.33 9.77 1.63
N VAL A 254 0.73 10.63 2.57
CA VAL A 254 1.88 11.52 2.41
C VAL A 254 2.86 11.32 3.55
N ALA A 255 4.13 11.13 3.20
CA ALA A 255 5.21 11.12 4.17
C ALA A 255 5.53 12.54 4.63
N SER A 256 5.86 12.75 5.91
CA SER A 256 6.36 14.07 6.33
C SER A 256 7.72 14.39 5.67
N PRO A 257 8.14 15.67 5.61
CA PRO A 257 9.46 16.04 5.09
C PRO A 257 10.66 15.40 5.80
N VAL A 258 10.45 14.83 7.00
CA VAL A 258 11.49 14.19 7.81
C VAL A 258 11.37 12.67 7.86
N SER A 259 10.46 12.09 7.06
CA SER A 259 10.08 10.69 7.15
C SER A 259 10.28 9.96 5.83
N GLU A 260 11.16 8.96 5.80
CA GLU A 260 11.01 7.87 4.84
C GLU A 260 9.87 6.95 5.29
N LEU A 261 8.85 6.80 4.44
CA LEU A 261 7.68 5.97 4.71
C LEU A 261 7.73 4.72 3.85
N LEU A 262 7.49 3.57 4.47
CA LEU A 262 7.18 2.33 3.76
C LEU A 262 5.89 1.78 4.34
N TYR A 263 4.94 1.41 3.49
CA TYR A 263 3.73 0.73 3.95
C TYR A 263 3.58 -0.60 3.23
N LEU A 264 3.42 -1.66 4.03
CA LEU A 264 2.99 -2.97 3.56
C LEU A 264 1.48 -2.89 3.33
N TRP A 265 1.03 -3.36 2.18
CA TRP A 265 -0.37 -3.34 1.82
C TRP A 265 -0.85 -4.71 1.38
N GLY A 266 -2.13 -4.97 1.64
CA GLY A 266 -2.81 -6.19 1.23
C GLY A 266 -4.23 -5.85 0.84
N LEU A 267 -4.71 -6.48 -0.24
CA LEU A 267 -6.06 -6.36 -0.74
C LEU A 267 -6.71 -7.72 -0.85
N ALA A 268 -8.03 -7.77 -0.69
CA ALA A 268 -8.85 -8.94 -1.01
C ALA A 268 -10.21 -8.50 -1.54
N GLY A 269 -10.75 -9.26 -2.49
CA GLY A 269 -12.03 -9.03 -3.15
C GLY A 269 -12.88 -10.30 -3.24
N LYS A 270 -13.92 -10.27 -4.08
CA LYS A 270 -14.89 -11.38 -4.22
C LYS A 270 -14.78 -12.23 -5.49
N GLY A 271 -13.85 -11.97 -6.40
CA GLY A 271 -13.76 -12.84 -7.59
C GLY A 271 -12.84 -12.37 -8.71
N GLU A 272 -12.82 -11.08 -8.98
CA GLU A 272 -12.09 -10.51 -10.13
C GLU A 272 -10.69 -10.05 -9.76
N GLU A 273 -9.84 -9.85 -10.78
CA GLU A 273 -8.52 -9.24 -10.59
C GLU A 273 -8.64 -7.81 -10.06
N LEU A 274 -7.59 -7.34 -9.37
CA LEU A 274 -7.52 -5.95 -8.93
C LEU A 274 -7.52 -5.00 -10.13
N ALA A 275 -8.57 -4.20 -10.22
CA ALA A 275 -8.71 -3.06 -11.12
C ALA A 275 -8.99 -1.80 -10.31
N MET A 276 -8.21 -0.75 -10.58
CA MET A 276 -8.26 0.52 -9.87
C MET A 276 -8.73 1.60 -10.84
N ARG A 277 -9.88 2.20 -10.56
CA ARG A 277 -10.42 3.27 -11.39
C ARG A 277 -9.84 4.60 -10.94
N ASP A 278 -9.18 5.30 -11.86
CA ASP A 278 -8.72 6.66 -11.60
C ASP A 278 -9.91 7.61 -11.38
N ILE A 279 -9.68 8.62 -10.54
CA ILE A 279 -10.61 9.72 -10.36
C ILE A 279 -10.39 10.73 -11.50
N PRO A 280 -11.38 10.96 -12.39
CA PRO A 280 -11.22 11.75 -13.62
C PRO A 280 -10.59 13.12 -13.40
N GLU A 281 -10.94 13.78 -12.30
CA GLU A 281 -10.45 15.10 -11.91
C GLU A 281 -8.92 15.15 -11.79
N PHE A 282 -8.27 14.03 -11.46
CA PHE A 282 -6.82 13.95 -11.22
C PHE A 282 -6.05 13.21 -12.33
N VAL A 283 -6.72 12.69 -13.35
CA VAL A 283 -6.07 11.90 -14.44
C VAL A 283 -5.02 12.70 -15.20
N HIS A 284 -5.20 14.02 -15.31
CA HIS A 284 -4.27 14.93 -15.99
C HIS A 284 -2.82 14.86 -15.44
N LEU A 285 -2.64 14.45 -14.17
CA LEU A 285 -1.32 14.25 -13.58
C LEU A 285 -0.52 13.15 -14.30
N LYS A 286 -1.17 12.12 -14.89
CA LYS A 286 -0.48 11.10 -15.69
C LYS A 286 0.12 11.70 -16.97
N SER A 287 -0.60 12.61 -17.61
CA SER A 287 -0.08 13.38 -18.75
C SER A 287 1.06 14.31 -18.34
N PHE A 288 1.01 14.88 -17.13
CA PHE A 288 2.14 15.66 -16.60
C PHE A 288 3.38 14.77 -16.39
N GLU A 289 3.22 13.52 -15.92
CA GLU A 289 4.33 12.57 -15.79
C GLU A 289 5.02 12.28 -17.13
N GLU A 290 4.24 12.12 -18.21
CA GLU A 290 4.78 11.94 -19.56
C GLU A 290 5.60 13.15 -20.01
N ILE A 291 5.05 14.36 -19.83
CA ILE A 291 5.74 15.61 -20.14
C ILE A 291 7.04 15.75 -19.32
N PHE A 292 6.98 15.48 -18.01
CA PHE A 292 8.17 15.55 -17.15
C PHE A 292 9.25 14.59 -17.62
N LYS A 293 8.88 13.38 -18.03
CA LYS A 293 9.82 12.38 -18.52
C LYS A 293 10.50 12.84 -19.81
N THR A 294 9.73 13.36 -20.78
CA THR A 294 10.30 13.87 -22.04
C THR A 294 11.29 15.02 -21.80
N LEU A 295 10.97 15.94 -20.89
CA LEU A 295 11.87 17.05 -20.55
C LEU A 295 13.15 16.59 -19.82
N GLU A 296 13.02 15.60 -18.92
CA GLU A 296 14.16 15.00 -18.22
C GLU A 296 15.14 14.33 -19.20
N GLU A 297 14.65 13.84 -20.35
CA GLU A 297 15.46 13.27 -21.44
C GLU A 297 16.17 14.35 -22.30
N ASP A 298 15.53 15.49 -22.60
CA ASP A 298 16.13 16.59 -23.41
C ASP A 298 17.20 17.40 -22.66
N ARG A 299 17.21 17.36 -21.31
CA ARG A 299 18.16 18.06 -20.42
C ARG A 299 18.21 19.60 -20.56
N LYS A 300 17.42 20.20 -21.44
CA LYS A 300 17.27 21.66 -21.54
C LYS A 300 16.37 22.17 -20.43
N LYS A 301 16.80 23.26 -19.77
CA LYS A 301 16.01 23.91 -18.72
C LYS A 301 15.17 25.08 -19.22
N ALA A 302 15.59 25.75 -20.29
CA ALA A 302 14.79 26.79 -20.94
C ALA A 302 13.75 26.15 -21.86
N ILE A 303 12.49 26.56 -21.70
CA ILE A 303 11.33 26.15 -22.49
C ILE A 303 10.65 27.43 -22.99
N PRO A 304 10.84 27.85 -24.25
CA PRO A 304 10.08 28.97 -24.81
C PRO A 304 8.57 28.77 -24.63
N LYS A 305 7.80 29.84 -24.40
CA LYS A 305 6.33 29.74 -24.22
C LYS A 305 5.64 28.95 -25.33
N ASN A 306 6.06 29.14 -26.58
CA ASN A 306 5.53 28.40 -27.73
C ASN A 306 5.81 26.90 -27.66
N ASP A 307 6.93 26.49 -27.07
CA ASP A 307 7.30 25.08 -26.89
C ASP A 307 6.46 24.48 -25.78
N PHE A 308 6.29 25.20 -24.67
CA PHE A 308 5.38 24.80 -23.59
C PHE A 308 3.95 24.60 -24.09
N ASP A 309 3.43 25.54 -24.89
CA ASP A 309 2.08 25.45 -25.43
C ASP A 309 1.94 24.26 -26.39
N ARG A 310 2.93 24.04 -27.27
CA ARG A 310 3.00 22.85 -28.16
C ARG A 310 3.05 21.53 -27.39
N MET A 311 3.78 21.47 -26.28
CA MET A 311 3.83 20.28 -25.43
C MET A 311 2.47 19.96 -24.77
N CYS A 312 1.63 20.98 -24.56
CA CYS A 312 0.30 20.80 -24.00
C CYS A 312 -0.75 20.40 -25.04
N GLU A 313 -0.55 20.67 -26.33
CA GLU A 313 -1.53 20.43 -27.42
C GLU A 313 -2.03 18.97 -27.52
N PRO A 314 -1.21 17.93 -27.31
CA PRO A 314 -1.68 16.54 -27.38
C PRO A 314 -2.68 16.15 -26.28
N TYR A 315 -2.81 16.97 -25.23
CA TYR A 315 -3.58 16.64 -24.04
C TYR A 315 -4.79 17.58 -23.89
N PRO A 316 -5.94 17.07 -23.40
CA PRO A 316 -7.15 17.87 -23.22
C PRO A 316 -7.10 18.74 -21.95
N PHE A 317 -6.00 19.49 -21.73
CA PHE A 317 -5.83 20.29 -20.53
C PHE A 317 -6.74 21.53 -20.51
N THR A 318 -7.37 21.76 -19.36
CA THR A 318 -8.01 23.06 -19.06
C THR A 318 -6.96 24.16 -18.89
N GLY A 319 -7.38 25.43 -18.96
CA GLY A 319 -6.48 26.56 -18.67
C GLY A 319 -5.85 26.48 -17.28
N GLU A 320 -6.61 26.05 -16.27
CA GLU A 320 -6.12 25.84 -14.90
C GLU A 320 -5.08 24.73 -14.81
N GLN A 321 -5.29 23.62 -15.53
CA GLN A 321 -4.33 22.52 -15.58
C GLN A 321 -3.03 22.95 -16.27
N LYS A 322 -3.10 23.74 -17.36
CA LYS A 322 -1.91 24.31 -18.00
C LYS A 322 -1.15 25.24 -17.04
N ASN A 323 -1.86 26.10 -16.30
CA ASN A 323 -1.25 26.98 -15.30
C ASN A 323 -0.59 26.19 -14.16
N LEU A 324 -1.24 25.10 -13.72
CA LEU A 324 -0.68 24.20 -12.73
C LEU A 324 0.60 23.54 -13.25
N LEU A 325 0.59 22.97 -14.46
CA LEU A 325 1.77 22.38 -15.09
C LEU A 325 2.91 23.40 -15.20
N PHE A 326 2.61 24.62 -15.63
CA PHE A 326 3.59 25.72 -15.70
C PHE A 326 4.24 25.96 -14.33
N ALA A 327 3.44 26.08 -13.27
CA ALA A 327 3.97 26.25 -11.91
C ALA A 327 4.84 25.06 -11.47
N MET A 328 4.38 23.83 -11.71
CA MET A 328 5.13 22.61 -11.37
C MET A 328 6.48 22.51 -12.11
N LEU A 329 6.51 22.88 -13.39
CA LEU A 329 7.75 22.91 -14.17
C LEU A 329 8.73 23.95 -13.62
N ARG A 330 8.25 25.14 -13.24
CA ARG A 330 9.10 26.14 -12.59
C ARG A 330 9.68 25.66 -11.27
N GLU A 331 8.88 24.99 -10.43
CA GLU A 331 9.37 24.36 -9.19
C GLU A 331 10.38 23.22 -9.46
N LYS A 332 10.25 22.51 -10.59
CA LYS A 332 11.24 21.54 -11.07
C LYS A 332 12.48 22.21 -11.71
N GLY A 333 12.57 23.53 -11.68
CA GLY A 333 13.70 24.33 -12.15
C GLY A 333 13.76 24.51 -13.66
N TYR A 334 12.63 24.41 -14.36
CA TYR A 334 12.54 24.82 -15.76
C TYR A 334 12.24 26.33 -15.84
N ASP A 335 12.86 27.00 -16.79
CA ASP A 335 12.63 28.41 -17.09
C ASP A 335 11.70 28.50 -18.29
N ILE A 336 10.56 29.18 -18.13
CA ILE A 336 9.53 29.27 -19.15
C ILE A 336 9.29 30.75 -19.46
N ASP A 337 9.87 31.20 -20.57
CA ASP A 337 9.86 32.58 -21.07
C ASP A 337 8.66 32.88 -21.97
#